data_AF-A0A2V8PYF9-F1
#
_entry.id   AF-A0A2V8PYF9-F1
#
_cell.length_a   1.000
_cell.length_b   1.000
_cell.length_c   1.000
_cell.angle_alpha   90.00
_cell.angle_beta   90.00
_cell.angle_gamma   90.00
#
_symmetry.space_group_name_H-M   'P 1'
#
loop_
_entity.id
_entity.type
_entity.pdbx_description
1 polymer ?
#
loop_
_entity_poly.entity_id
_entity_poly.type
_entity_poly.pdbx_seq_one_letter_code
_entity_poly.pdbx_strand_id
1 'polypeptide(L)'
;MKTMIKLLTLSAFVAMLALPVAAQDQCTQENKDAYYKAFTDNRKDDQPKALENAKKYLACPVPADITPDGQKIIDYLKRWVGLYEEAMKKAQLPDLLYNKRDYKAAYTLGRELTAAEPENLKYLIDLGANGYLLVPLKDQSLNSDAVNYARKAIQMLEAGKTIEDWKPLTGKDDSLAYLNYTIGTLTLAQDPSSALKNLIKSAQYETPLKKEPFTYAYIGGAYETGPYAKLSDQYKVFSGKDETPESKLLLANINQIVDRMIDAYARAVALAGSDAKYAEPKKTWTATLSDWYKYRNKSDAGMTELVASVLSKPLPPEPTPLTSLPAAPATPAATSATGTGTAASTTAPATTTPGATKPTPGAPNKPRN
;
A
#
# COMPACT_ATOMS: atom_id res chain seq x y z
N MET A 1 34.33 -32.60 -3.79
CA MET A 1 34.57 -32.41 -2.34
C MET A 1 33.20 -32.45 -1.65
N LYS A 2 32.65 -33.63 -1.36
CA LYS A 2 32.66 -34.30 -0.04
C LYS A 2 32.30 -33.36 1.13
N THR A 3 30.99 -33.26 1.37
CA THR A 3 30.28 -33.36 2.66
C THR A 3 30.99 -32.91 3.94
N MET A 4 30.37 -31.99 4.68
CA MET A 4 30.22 -32.14 6.14
C MET A 4 28.94 -31.48 6.64
N ILE A 5 27.97 -32.36 6.92
CA ILE A 5 26.81 -32.14 7.79
C ILE A 5 27.35 -31.90 9.20
N LYS A 6 27.01 -30.76 9.82
CA LYS A 6 27.14 -30.59 11.28
C LYS A 6 25.75 -30.62 11.89
N LEU A 7 25.41 -31.80 12.40
CA LEU A 7 24.43 -32.03 13.45
C LEU A 7 24.71 -31.07 14.61
N LEU A 8 23.74 -30.23 14.95
CA LEU A 8 23.74 -29.46 16.20
C LEU A 8 22.99 -30.30 17.23
N THR A 9 23.77 -31.05 18.00
CA THR A 9 23.33 -31.79 19.19
C THR A 9 22.82 -30.81 20.24
N LEU A 10 21.55 -30.97 20.61
CA LEU A 10 20.88 -30.31 21.71
C LEU A 10 21.43 -30.88 23.04
N SER A 11 22.58 -30.37 23.48
CA SER A 11 23.13 -30.68 24.80
C SER A 11 22.37 -29.89 25.85
N ALA A 12 21.53 -30.57 26.63
CA ALA A 12 20.94 -30.04 27.85
C ALA A 12 22.06 -29.78 28.88
N PHE A 13 22.65 -28.58 28.85
CA PHE A 13 23.44 -28.07 29.95
C PHE A 13 22.49 -27.65 31.08
N VAL A 14 22.36 -28.52 32.08
CA VAL A 14 21.98 -28.07 33.42
C VAL A 14 23.20 -27.34 33.97
N ALA A 15 23.31 -26.05 33.65
CA ALA A 15 24.19 -25.15 34.35
C ALA A 15 23.60 -24.96 35.75
N MET A 16 24.15 -25.66 36.75
CA MET A 16 23.99 -25.23 38.14
C MET A 16 24.60 -23.83 38.23
N LEU A 17 23.73 -22.82 38.29
CA LEU A 17 24.11 -21.46 38.60
C LEU A 17 24.70 -21.45 40.02
N ALA A 18 26.02 -21.49 40.13
CA ALA A 18 26.70 -20.87 41.25
C ALA A 18 26.45 -19.37 41.13
N LEU A 19 25.33 -18.91 41.68
CA LEU A 19 25.04 -17.48 41.78
C LEU A 19 26.13 -16.83 42.64
N PRO A 20 26.65 -15.65 42.25
CA PRO A 20 27.59 -14.92 43.08
C PRO A 20 26.96 -14.64 44.46
N VAL A 21 27.70 -14.89 45.53
CA VAL A 21 27.30 -14.70 46.93
C VAL A 21 26.74 -13.28 47.21
N ALA A 22 27.10 -12.29 46.37
CA ALA A 22 26.54 -10.94 46.40
C ALA A 22 25.01 -10.84 46.14
N ALA A 23 24.37 -11.86 45.57
CA ALA A 23 22.91 -11.90 45.39
C ALA A 23 22.17 -12.35 46.65
N GLN A 24 22.84 -12.99 47.61
CA GLN A 24 22.22 -13.57 48.80
C GLN A 24 21.85 -12.49 49.84
N ASP A 25 22.67 -11.43 49.97
CA ASP A 25 22.39 -10.28 50.86
C ASP A 25 21.19 -9.44 50.40
N GLN A 26 20.84 -9.48 49.11
CA GLN A 26 19.70 -8.73 48.57
C GLN A 26 18.34 -9.41 48.79
N CYS A 27 18.32 -10.65 49.29
CA CYS A 27 17.11 -11.47 49.40
C CYS A 27 16.64 -11.72 50.83
N THR A 28 17.01 -10.83 51.76
CA THR A 28 16.41 -10.77 53.10
C THR A 28 14.89 -10.54 53.02
N GLN A 29 14.17 -10.91 54.08
CA GLN A 29 12.73 -10.68 54.16
C GLN A 29 12.41 -9.18 54.04
N GLU A 30 13.20 -8.32 54.68
CA GLU A 30 13.08 -6.85 54.58
C GLU A 30 13.18 -6.36 53.14
N ASN A 31 14.16 -6.86 52.37
CA ASN A 31 14.31 -6.49 50.96
C ASN A 31 13.17 -7.01 50.10
N LYS A 32 12.70 -8.25 50.33
CA LYS A 32 11.52 -8.79 49.64
C LYS A 32 10.28 -7.92 49.91
N ASP A 33 10.04 -7.55 51.16
CA ASP A 33 8.91 -6.70 51.53
C ASP A 33 9.05 -5.30 50.89
N ALA A 34 10.26 -4.73 50.88
CA ALA A 34 10.55 -3.47 50.21
C ALA A 34 10.31 -3.54 48.69
N TYR A 35 10.77 -4.59 48.01
CA TYR A 35 10.53 -4.80 46.58
C TYR A 35 9.05 -4.96 46.28
N TYR A 36 8.32 -5.77 47.06
CA TYR A 36 6.89 -5.94 46.85
C TYR A 36 6.12 -4.65 47.11
N LYS A 37 6.46 -3.91 48.16
CA LYS A 37 5.89 -2.59 48.42
C LYS A 37 6.14 -1.64 47.26
N ALA A 38 7.39 -1.52 46.81
CA ALA A 38 7.76 -0.67 45.68
C ALA A 38 7.03 -1.10 44.40
N PHE A 39 6.87 -2.40 44.14
CA PHE A 39 6.02 -2.89 43.07
C PHE A 39 4.58 -2.38 43.23
N THR A 40 3.96 -2.54 44.41
CA THR A 40 2.56 -2.13 44.62
C THR A 40 2.35 -0.63 44.50
N ASP A 41 3.32 0.17 44.94
CA ASP A 41 3.29 1.63 44.87
C ASP A 41 3.41 2.11 43.42
N ASN A 42 4.14 1.39 42.55
CA ASN A 42 4.44 1.82 41.19
C ASN A 42 3.61 1.11 40.10
N ARG A 43 2.90 0.01 40.39
CA ARG A 43 2.23 -0.84 39.37
C ARG A 43 1.18 -0.15 38.49
N LYS A 44 0.72 1.05 38.87
CA LYS A 44 -0.23 1.85 38.07
C LYS A 44 0.47 2.98 37.33
N ASP A 45 1.30 3.74 38.04
CA ASP A 45 1.81 5.03 37.58
C ASP A 45 3.24 4.95 37.00
N ASP A 46 4.03 3.95 37.39
CA ASP A 46 5.40 3.69 36.90
C ASP A 46 5.61 2.18 36.71
N GLN A 47 4.94 1.64 35.70
CA GLN A 47 4.97 0.21 35.41
C GLN A 47 6.37 -0.34 35.08
N PRO A 48 7.29 0.39 34.39
CA PRO A 48 8.67 -0.07 34.23
C PRO A 48 9.38 -0.29 35.57
N LYS A 49 9.24 0.65 36.52
CA LYS A 49 9.81 0.50 37.87
C LYS A 49 9.13 -0.63 38.65
N ALA A 50 7.82 -0.82 38.47
CA ALA A 50 7.12 -1.97 39.04
C ALA A 50 7.66 -3.29 38.49
N LEU A 51 7.89 -3.41 37.18
CA LEU A 51 8.51 -4.59 36.56
C LEU A 51 9.88 -4.88 37.16
N GLU A 52 10.73 -3.86 37.32
CA GLU A 52 12.06 -4.02 37.91
C GLU A 52 11.96 -4.61 39.33
N ASN A 53 11.08 -4.07 40.18
CA ASN A 53 10.89 -4.54 41.54
C ASN A 53 10.25 -5.94 41.61
N ALA A 54 9.30 -6.24 40.73
CA ALA A 54 8.73 -7.58 40.62
C ALA A 54 9.80 -8.62 40.24
N LYS A 55 10.67 -8.30 39.28
CA LYS A 55 11.80 -9.17 38.89
C LYS A 55 12.80 -9.34 40.02
N LYS A 56 13.14 -8.28 40.76
CA LYS A 56 14.00 -8.35 41.94
C LYS A 56 13.42 -9.28 43.01
N TYR A 57 12.12 -9.17 43.30
CA TYR A 57 11.43 -10.07 44.21
C TYR A 57 11.47 -11.54 43.72
N LEU A 58 11.16 -11.78 42.45
CA LEU A 58 11.10 -13.12 41.85
C LEU A 58 12.48 -13.78 41.67
N ALA A 59 13.56 -12.99 41.61
CA ALA A 59 14.93 -13.49 41.56
C ALA A 59 15.39 -14.09 42.90
N CYS A 60 14.71 -13.77 44.00
CA CYS A 60 15.05 -14.29 45.31
C CYS A 60 14.61 -15.75 45.49
N PRO A 61 15.44 -16.60 46.13
CA PRO A 61 15.09 -17.99 46.41
C PRO A 61 13.76 -18.12 47.16
N VAL A 62 12.99 -19.14 46.80
CA VAL A 62 11.77 -19.52 47.51
C VAL A 62 12.17 -20.35 48.73
N PRO A 63 11.90 -19.89 49.96
CA PRO A 63 12.24 -20.66 51.16
C PRO A 63 11.39 -21.93 51.25
N ALA A 64 11.94 -22.98 51.86
CA ALA A 64 11.27 -24.28 51.95
C ALA A 64 9.97 -24.24 52.79
N ASP A 65 9.86 -23.28 53.69
CA ASP A 65 8.76 -23.03 54.62
C ASP A 65 7.85 -21.86 54.18
N ILE A 66 7.75 -21.61 52.87
CA ILE A 66 6.93 -20.52 52.36
C ILE A 66 5.47 -20.60 52.83
N THR A 67 4.95 -19.48 53.31
CA THR A 67 3.56 -19.38 53.74
C THR A 67 2.62 -19.36 52.52
N PRO A 68 1.34 -19.77 52.69
CA PRO A 68 0.35 -19.67 51.61
C PRO A 68 0.23 -18.26 51.02
N ASP A 69 0.37 -17.21 51.85
CA ASP A 69 0.31 -15.82 51.38
C ASP A 69 1.58 -15.40 50.65
N GLY A 70 2.76 -15.86 51.09
CA GLY A 70 4.01 -15.69 50.33
C GLY A 70 3.92 -16.33 48.94
N GLN A 71 3.34 -17.52 48.85
CA GLN A 71 3.13 -18.20 47.56
C GLN A 71 2.18 -17.41 46.65
N LYS A 72 1.08 -16.87 47.19
CA LYS A 72 0.15 -16.01 46.42
C LYS A 72 0.84 -14.77 45.86
N ILE A 73 1.76 -14.15 46.61
CA ILE A 73 2.54 -12.99 46.11
C ILE A 73 3.41 -13.41 44.93
N ILE A 74 4.14 -14.52 45.04
CA ILE A 74 4.97 -15.04 43.95
C ILE A 74 4.13 -15.31 42.70
N ASP A 75 3.01 -16.01 42.85
CA ASP A 75 2.14 -16.37 41.72
C ASP A 75 1.54 -15.14 41.06
N TYR A 76 1.11 -14.17 41.86
CA TYR A 76 0.62 -12.89 41.38
C TYR A 76 1.70 -12.10 40.62
N LEU A 77 2.92 -12.00 41.16
CA LEU A 77 4.02 -11.30 40.50
C LEU A 77 4.43 -11.97 39.20
N LYS A 78 4.53 -13.31 39.16
CA LYS A 78 4.82 -14.06 37.92
C LYS A 78 3.77 -13.76 36.84
N ARG A 79 2.49 -13.81 37.21
CA ARG A 79 1.39 -13.49 36.29
C ARG A 79 1.46 -12.05 35.81
N TRP A 80 1.68 -11.10 36.71
CA TRP A 80 1.77 -9.68 36.35
C TRP A 80 2.95 -9.41 35.42
N VAL A 81 4.14 -9.95 35.72
CA VAL A 81 5.34 -9.83 34.89
C VAL A 81 5.09 -10.41 33.50
N GLY A 82 4.52 -11.61 33.42
CA GLY A 82 4.20 -12.24 32.13
C GLY A 82 3.25 -11.40 31.29
N LEU A 83 2.15 -10.90 31.88
CA LEU A 83 1.19 -10.04 31.18
C LEU A 83 1.82 -8.70 30.75
N TYR A 84 2.66 -8.10 31.59
CA TYR A 84 3.34 -6.85 31.28
C TYR A 84 4.33 -7.02 30.13
N GLU A 85 5.17 -8.06 30.17
CA GLU A 85 6.14 -8.33 29.11
C GLU A 85 5.45 -8.67 27.78
N GLU A 86 4.36 -9.44 27.82
CA GLU A 86 3.54 -9.70 26.63
C GLU A 86 2.94 -8.40 26.07
N ALA A 87 2.37 -7.54 26.91
CA ALA A 87 1.82 -6.26 26.47
C ALA A 87 2.89 -5.33 25.88
N MET A 88 4.06 -5.24 26.52
CA MET A 88 5.19 -4.44 26.03
C MET A 88 5.69 -4.95 24.69
N LYS A 89 5.79 -6.27 24.53
CA LYS A 89 6.16 -6.89 23.26
C LYS A 89 5.17 -6.54 22.15
N LYS A 90 3.86 -6.58 22.42
CA LYS A 90 2.82 -6.17 21.46
C LYS A 90 2.94 -4.69 21.10
N ALA A 91 3.25 -3.83 22.07
CA ALA A 91 3.46 -2.39 21.87
C ALA A 91 4.76 -2.05 21.10
N GLN A 92 5.75 -2.95 21.09
CA GLN A 92 6.99 -2.74 20.34
C GLN A 92 6.80 -2.79 18.82
N LEU A 93 5.82 -3.55 18.31
CA LEU A 93 5.65 -3.70 16.87
C LEU A 93 5.40 -2.35 16.16
N PRO A 94 4.42 -1.53 16.58
CA PRO A 94 4.23 -0.19 16.00
C PRO A 94 5.47 0.71 16.16
N ASP A 95 6.16 0.64 17.30
CA ASP A 95 7.38 1.44 17.52
C ASP A 95 8.50 1.09 16.52
N LEU A 96 8.71 -0.21 16.29
CA LEU A 96 9.69 -0.70 15.32
C LEU A 96 9.34 -0.30 13.88
N LEU A 97 8.05 -0.34 13.51
CA LEU A 97 7.59 0.01 12.17
C LEU A 97 7.63 1.52 11.89
N TYR A 98 7.04 2.32 12.78
CA TYR A 98 6.74 3.73 12.48
C TYR A 98 7.79 4.71 13.03
N ASN A 99 8.33 4.45 14.22
CA ASN A 99 9.27 5.36 14.88
C ASN A 99 10.71 5.00 14.54
N LYS A 100 11.12 3.76 14.84
CA LYS A 100 12.50 3.29 14.63
C LYS A 100 12.80 2.91 13.19
N ARG A 101 11.76 2.52 12.43
CA ARG A 101 11.87 2.00 11.06
C ARG A 101 12.85 0.83 10.95
N ASP A 102 12.95 0.03 12.00
CA ASP A 102 13.72 -1.21 12.00
C ASP A 102 12.83 -2.34 11.49
N TYR A 103 12.67 -2.39 10.17
CA TYR A 103 11.77 -3.36 9.54
C TYR A 103 12.21 -4.80 9.75
N LYS A 104 13.52 -5.07 9.89
CA LYS A 104 14.00 -6.43 10.13
C LYS A 104 13.57 -6.92 11.52
N ALA A 105 13.74 -6.11 12.55
CA ALA A 105 13.24 -6.41 13.88
C ALA A 105 11.70 -6.48 13.91
N ALA A 106 11.03 -5.53 13.26
CA ALA A 106 9.57 -5.48 13.19
C ALA A 106 8.98 -6.75 12.58
N TYR A 107 9.51 -7.22 11.45
CA TYR A 107 9.01 -8.44 10.80
C TYR A 107 9.39 -9.72 11.55
N THR A 108 10.52 -9.72 12.27
CA THR A 108 10.87 -10.82 13.18
C THR A 108 9.86 -10.95 14.31
N LEU A 109 9.55 -9.83 14.98
CA LEU A 109 8.53 -9.78 16.01
C LEU A 109 7.13 -10.07 15.43
N GLY A 110 6.83 -9.53 14.25
CA GLY A 110 5.55 -9.71 13.56
C GLY A 110 5.26 -11.18 13.22
N ARG A 111 6.27 -11.95 12.79
CA ARG A 111 6.13 -13.40 12.59
C ARG A 111 5.76 -14.12 13.88
N GLU A 112 6.37 -13.74 15.00
CA GLU A 112 6.06 -14.35 16.29
C GLU A 112 4.64 -14.00 16.75
N LEU A 113 4.27 -12.72 16.68
CA LEU A 113 2.94 -12.25 17.07
C LEU A 113 1.84 -12.85 16.20
N THR A 114 2.05 -12.95 14.89
CA THR A 114 1.07 -13.54 13.96
C THR A 114 1.04 -15.07 14.00
N ALA A 115 2.10 -15.73 14.49
CA ALA A 115 2.03 -17.17 14.80
C ALA A 115 1.14 -17.43 16.03
N ALA A 116 1.22 -16.58 17.05
CA ALA A 116 0.37 -16.67 18.25
C ALA A 116 -1.07 -16.21 17.98
N GLU A 117 -1.23 -15.13 17.20
CA GLU A 117 -2.52 -14.50 16.91
C GLU A 117 -2.70 -14.30 15.40
N PRO A 118 -2.94 -15.39 14.64
CA PRO A 118 -2.95 -15.34 13.17
C PRO A 118 -4.05 -14.48 12.57
N GLU A 119 -5.13 -14.21 13.32
CA GLU A 119 -6.24 -13.36 12.89
C GLU A 119 -6.23 -11.97 13.54
N ASN A 120 -5.13 -11.57 14.21
CA ASN A 120 -5.02 -10.22 14.72
C ASN A 120 -4.87 -9.23 13.55
N LEU A 121 -5.99 -8.61 13.17
CA LEU A 121 -6.08 -7.76 11.99
C LEU A 121 -5.15 -6.53 12.09
N LYS A 122 -4.93 -5.98 13.30
CA LYS A 122 -4.03 -4.84 13.49
C LYS A 122 -2.60 -5.20 13.09
N TYR A 123 -2.09 -6.36 13.52
CA TYR A 123 -0.74 -6.81 13.16
C TYR A 123 -0.60 -7.01 11.66
N LEU A 124 -1.60 -7.61 11.02
CA LEU A 124 -1.60 -7.84 9.57
C LEU A 124 -1.63 -6.52 8.78
N ILE A 125 -2.44 -5.55 9.23
CA ILE A 125 -2.48 -4.21 8.63
C ILE A 125 -1.15 -3.50 8.82
N ASP A 126 -0.61 -3.45 10.04
CA ASP A 126 0.62 -2.70 10.33
C ASP A 126 1.82 -3.25 9.53
N LEU A 127 1.98 -4.58 9.51
CA LEU A 127 3.04 -5.24 8.74
C LEU A 127 2.81 -5.07 7.23
N GLY A 128 1.59 -5.32 6.75
CA GLY A 128 1.25 -5.27 5.33
C GLY A 128 1.28 -3.86 4.75
N ALA A 129 0.75 -2.85 5.44
CA ALA A 129 0.66 -1.47 4.93
C ALA A 129 2.03 -0.78 4.85
N ASN A 130 3.02 -1.21 5.65
CA ASN A 130 4.39 -0.70 5.60
C ASN A 130 5.28 -1.45 4.61
N GLY A 131 4.81 -2.53 3.98
CA GLY A 131 5.67 -3.37 3.15
C GLY A 131 6.30 -2.65 1.95
N TYR A 132 5.62 -1.65 1.36
CA TYR A 132 6.21 -0.84 0.28
C TYR A 132 7.51 -0.10 0.69
N LEU A 133 7.71 0.15 2.00
CA LEU A 133 8.93 0.78 2.53
C LEU A 133 10.14 -0.15 2.50
N LEU A 134 9.95 -1.43 2.13
CA LEU A 134 11.04 -2.37 1.89
C LEU A 134 11.70 -2.16 0.51
N VAL A 135 10.98 -1.57 -0.45
CA VAL A 135 11.51 -1.35 -1.82
C VAL A 135 12.86 -0.61 -1.83
N PRO A 136 13.03 0.51 -1.10
CA PRO A 136 14.31 1.23 -1.08
C PRO A 136 15.46 0.46 -0.42
N LEU A 137 15.16 -0.55 0.42
CA LEU A 137 16.18 -1.32 1.15
C LEU A 137 16.92 -2.31 0.24
N LYS A 138 16.36 -2.65 -0.92
CA LYS A 138 16.90 -3.62 -1.88
C LYS A 138 17.18 -5.01 -1.27
N ASP A 139 16.56 -5.31 -0.14
CA ASP A 139 16.56 -6.63 0.50
C ASP A 139 15.18 -7.25 0.33
N GLN A 140 15.11 -8.34 -0.43
CA GLN A 140 13.86 -9.03 -0.74
C GLN A 140 13.44 -10.04 0.32
N SER A 141 14.25 -10.27 1.36
CA SER A 141 14.02 -11.31 2.37
C SER A 141 12.72 -11.15 3.15
N LEU A 142 12.15 -9.95 3.18
CA LEU A 142 10.90 -9.63 3.88
C LEU A 142 9.70 -9.48 2.94
N ASN A 143 9.90 -9.49 1.62
CA ASN A 143 8.85 -9.16 0.64
C ASN A 143 7.69 -10.15 0.68
N SER A 144 7.98 -11.45 0.78
CA SER A 144 6.94 -12.50 0.84
C SER A 144 6.06 -12.35 2.06
N ASP A 145 6.67 -12.08 3.22
CA ASP A 145 5.95 -11.87 4.48
C ASP A 145 5.02 -10.66 4.35
N ALA A 146 5.55 -9.54 3.86
CA ALA A 146 4.80 -8.29 3.68
C ALA A 146 3.57 -8.48 2.79
N VAL A 147 3.76 -9.13 1.63
CA VAL A 147 2.70 -9.43 0.68
C VAL A 147 1.65 -10.37 1.27
N ASN A 148 2.07 -11.39 2.04
CA ASN A 148 1.15 -12.34 2.67
C ASN A 148 0.30 -11.66 3.76
N TYR A 149 0.90 -10.81 4.60
CA TYR A 149 0.16 -10.02 5.58
C TYR A 149 -0.80 -9.06 4.90
N ALA A 150 -0.37 -8.37 3.84
CA ALA A 150 -1.21 -7.46 3.08
C ALA A 150 -2.44 -8.17 2.47
N ARG A 151 -2.25 -9.32 1.82
CA ARG A 151 -3.33 -10.13 1.25
C ARG A 151 -4.33 -10.59 2.31
N LYS A 152 -3.83 -11.09 3.45
CA LYS A 152 -4.68 -11.56 4.55
C LYS A 152 -5.48 -10.42 5.17
N ALA A 153 -4.86 -9.26 5.39
CA ALA A 153 -5.54 -8.06 5.89
C ALA A 153 -6.63 -7.59 4.93
N ILE A 154 -6.35 -7.50 3.62
CA ILE A 154 -7.34 -7.14 2.60
C ILE A 154 -8.52 -8.12 2.65
N GLN A 155 -8.27 -9.43 2.64
CA GLN A 155 -9.31 -10.44 2.71
C GLN A 155 -10.23 -10.24 3.93
N MET A 156 -9.64 -9.99 5.10
CA MET A 156 -10.40 -9.79 6.34
C MET A 156 -11.21 -8.49 6.33
N LEU A 157 -10.64 -7.40 5.81
CA LEU A 157 -11.32 -6.12 5.66
C LEU A 157 -12.47 -6.19 4.65
N GLU A 158 -12.27 -6.88 3.52
CA GLU A 158 -13.31 -7.12 2.51
C GLU A 158 -14.42 -8.05 3.05
N ALA A 159 -14.09 -8.98 3.95
CA ALA A 159 -15.06 -9.79 4.69
C ALA A 159 -15.80 -9.04 5.82
N GLY A 160 -15.54 -7.74 6.00
CA GLY A 160 -16.24 -6.90 6.98
C GLY A 160 -15.64 -6.88 8.38
N LYS A 161 -14.48 -7.53 8.62
CA LYS A 161 -13.76 -7.36 9.90
C LYS A 161 -13.25 -5.93 10.03
N THR A 162 -13.17 -5.44 11.27
CA THR A 162 -12.71 -4.09 11.61
C THR A 162 -11.76 -4.14 12.82
N ILE A 163 -11.07 -3.03 13.06
CA ILE A 163 -10.28 -2.76 14.26
C ILE A 163 -10.82 -1.51 14.95
N GLU A 164 -10.54 -1.36 16.24
CA GLU A 164 -10.97 -0.20 17.04
C GLU A 164 -10.04 1.01 16.84
N ASP A 165 -8.73 0.77 16.78
CA ASP A 165 -7.71 1.80 16.59
C ASP A 165 -6.99 1.64 15.25
N TRP A 166 -7.23 2.57 14.34
CA TRP A 166 -6.62 2.58 13.01
C TRP A 166 -5.23 3.20 12.98
N LYS A 167 -4.80 3.89 14.04
CA LYS A 167 -3.57 4.68 14.01
C LYS A 167 -2.34 3.82 13.71
N PRO A 168 -1.37 4.38 12.94
CA PRO A 168 -1.34 5.75 12.42
C PRO A 168 -2.15 5.98 11.13
N LEU A 169 -2.80 4.94 10.59
CA LEU A 169 -3.70 5.05 9.45
C LEU A 169 -5.03 5.69 9.89
N THR A 170 -5.78 6.20 8.92
CA THR A 170 -7.01 6.98 9.19
C THR A 170 -8.28 6.14 9.12
N GLY A 171 -8.21 4.91 8.61
CA GLY A 171 -9.37 4.03 8.50
C GLY A 171 -9.17 2.84 7.56
N LYS A 172 -10.28 2.16 7.25
CA LYS A 172 -10.33 1.01 6.33
C LYS A 172 -9.81 1.36 4.95
N ASP A 173 -10.29 2.45 4.36
CA ASP A 173 -9.93 2.85 2.99
C ASP A 173 -8.45 3.19 2.88
N ASP A 174 -7.91 3.89 3.88
CA ASP A 174 -6.48 4.20 3.98
C ASP A 174 -5.65 2.92 4.06
N SER A 175 -6.08 1.98 4.92
CA SER A 175 -5.45 0.66 5.02
C SER A 175 -5.48 -0.10 3.70
N LEU A 176 -6.64 -0.19 3.05
CA LEU A 176 -6.77 -0.87 1.76
C LEU A 176 -5.87 -0.23 0.69
N ALA A 177 -5.73 1.10 0.68
CA ALA A 177 -4.83 1.79 -0.25
C ALA A 177 -3.38 1.35 -0.08
N TYR A 178 -2.85 1.38 1.15
CA TYR A 178 -1.46 1.00 1.45
C TYR A 178 -1.20 -0.50 1.31
N LEU A 179 -2.16 -1.36 1.66
CA LEU A 179 -2.03 -2.81 1.49
C LEU A 179 -1.96 -3.18 0.00
N ASN A 180 -2.85 -2.61 -0.82
CA ASN A 180 -2.78 -2.80 -2.27
C ASN A 180 -1.49 -2.21 -2.85
N TYR A 181 -1.05 -1.03 -2.38
CA TYR A 181 0.21 -0.43 -2.81
C TYR A 181 1.42 -1.32 -2.52
N THR A 182 1.46 -1.93 -1.33
CA THR A 182 2.51 -2.88 -0.95
C THR A 182 2.53 -4.09 -1.87
N ILE A 183 1.37 -4.71 -2.13
CA ILE A 183 1.30 -5.85 -3.06
C ILE A 183 1.79 -5.42 -4.44
N GLY A 184 1.29 -4.29 -4.95
CA GLY A 184 1.66 -3.76 -6.25
C GLY A 184 3.16 -3.52 -6.40
N THR A 185 3.76 -2.80 -5.46
CA THR A 185 5.18 -2.42 -5.52
C THR A 185 6.13 -3.60 -5.32
N LEU A 186 5.83 -4.51 -4.40
CA LEU A 186 6.71 -5.64 -4.08
C LEU A 186 6.63 -6.81 -5.07
N THR A 187 5.55 -6.90 -5.84
CA THR A 187 5.35 -7.98 -6.83
C THR A 187 5.55 -7.54 -8.27
N LEU A 188 5.82 -6.25 -8.51
CA LEU A 188 5.92 -5.66 -9.85
C LEU A 188 6.91 -6.39 -10.77
N ALA A 189 8.07 -6.77 -10.25
CA ALA A 189 9.11 -7.44 -11.05
C ALA A 189 8.77 -8.90 -11.38
N GLN A 190 7.95 -9.56 -10.55
CA GLN A 190 7.63 -10.99 -10.68
C GLN A 190 6.30 -11.22 -11.40
N ASP A 191 5.30 -10.39 -11.14
CA ASP A 191 3.96 -10.47 -11.71
C ASP A 191 3.42 -9.06 -11.98
N PRO A 192 3.91 -8.38 -13.03
CA PRO A 192 3.51 -7.01 -13.36
C PRO A 192 2.00 -6.89 -13.65
N SER A 193 1.34 -7.95 -14.12
CA SER A 193 -0.09 -7.92 -14.43
C SER A 193 -0.95 -7.91 -13.16
N SER A 194 -0.63 -8.74 -12.16
CA SER A 194 -1.32 -8.68 -10.87
C SER A 194 -0.93 -7.45 -10.06
N ALA A 195 0.33 -7.01 -10.16
CA ALA A 195 0.80 -5.78 -9.53
C ALA A 195 0.00 -4.56 -10.02
N LEU A 196 -0.20 -4.45 -11.33
CA LEU A 196 -0.98 -3.39 -11.96
C LEU A 196 -2.36 -3.23 -11.33
N LYS A 197 -3.10 -4.32 -11.15
CA LYS A 197 -4.44 -4.32 -10.53
C LYS A 197 -4.44 -3.72 -9.14
N ASN A 198 -3.45 -4.08 -8.33
CA ASN A 198 -3.32 -3.59 -6.97
C ASN A 198 -2.90 -2.12 -6.95
N LEU A 199 -1.97 -1.70 -7.82
CA LEU A 199 -1.57 -0.29 -7.93
C LEU A 199 -2.74 0.61 -8.36
N ILE A 200 -3.57 0.17 -9.32
CA ILE A 200 -4.78 0.89 -9.73
C ILE A 200 -5.77 0.98 -8.56
N LYS A 201 -6.06 -0.14 -7.87
CA LYS A 201 -6.91 -0.12 -6.66
C LYS A 201 -6.39 0.86 -5.62
N SER A 202 -5.08 0.87 -5.36
CA SER A 202 -4.47 1.80 -4.40
C SER A 202 -4.72 3.27 -4.79
N ALA A 203 -4.53 3.61 -6.07
CA ALA A 203 -4.70 4.96 -6.59
C ALA A 203 -6.17 5.44 -6.61
N GLN A 204 -7.15 4.55 -6.41
CA GLN A 204 -8.57 4.90 -6.36
C GLN A 204 -9.01 5.47 -5.00
N TYR A 205 -8.26 5.21 -3.93
CA TYR A 205 -8.58 5.72 -2.60
C TYR A 205 -8.09 7.16 -2.40
N GLU A 206 -8.83 7.98 -1.63
CA GLU A 206 -8.46 9.36 -1.30
C GLU A 206 -7.39 9.44 -0.21
N THR A 207 -6.20 8.92 -0.51
CA THR A 207 -5.05 8.85 0.43
C THR A 207 -3.85 9.64 -0.11
N PRO A 208 -2.80 9.86 0.71
CA PRO A 208 -1.56 10.47 0.22
C PRO A 208 -0.96 9.75 -1.01
N LEU A 209 -1.17 8.43 -1.15
CA LEU A 209 -0.69 7.65 -2.29
C LEU A 209 -1.28 8.11 -3.63
N LYS A 210 -2.51 8.64 -3.63
CA LYS A 210 -3.14 9.20 -4.85
C LYS A 210 -2.43 10.47 -5.35
N LYS A 211 -1.69 11.14 -4.47
CA LYS A 211 -0.87 12.33 -4.79
C LYS A 211 0.62 12.02 -4.91
N GLU A 212 1.03 10.78 -4.67
CA GLU A 212 2.42 10.34 -4.75
C GLU A 212 2.78 10.03 -6.21
N PRO A 213 3.75 10.75 -6.83
CA PRO A 213 4.15 10.52 -8.21
C PRO A 213 4.58 9.08 -8.50
N PHE A 214 5.25 8.43 -7.56
CA PHE A 214 5.69 7.05 -7.72
C PHE A 214 4.52 6.08 -7.94
N THR A 215 3.34 6.34 -7.39
CA THR A 215 2.15 5.50 -7.63
C THR A 215 1.85 5.35 -9.11
N TYR A 216 1.85 6.46 -9.85
CA TYR A 216 1.54 6.44 -11.27
C TYR A 216 2.74 5.99 -12.11
N ALA A 217 3.97 6.27 -11.69
CA ALA A 217 5.15 5.71 -12.33
C ALA A 217 5.18 4.18 -12.26
N TYR A 218 4.80 3.59 -11.12
CA TYR A 218 4.66 2.14 -10.98
C TYR A 218 3.53 1.59 -11.85
N ILE A 219 2.39 2.29 -11.96
CA ILE A 219 1.31 1.90 -12.88
C ILE A 219 1.81 1.87 -14.33
N GLY A 220 2.50 2.93 -14.77
CA GLY A 220 3.09 3.01 -16.11
C GLY A 220 4.07 1.87 -16.38
N GLY A 221 5.00 1.63 -15.44
CA GLY A 221 5.97 0.54 -15.55
C GLY A 221 5.33 -0.86 -15.52
N ALA A 222 4.23 -1.04 -14.76
CA ALA A 222 3.48 -2.30 -14.73
C ALA A 222 2.78 -2.58 -16.07
N TYR A 223 2.20 -1.55 -16.70
CA TYR A 223 1.68 -1.68 -18.07
C TYR A 223 2.80 -2.06 -19.06
N GLU A 224 3.94 -1.39 -18.98
CA GLU A 224 5.09 -1.59 -19.88
C GLU A 224 5.64 -3.02 -19.80
N THR A 225 5.95 -3.47 -18.59
CA THR A 225 6.60 -4.77 -18.33
C THR A 225 5.62 -5.94 -18.30
N GLY A 226 4.32 -5.68 -18.23
CA GLY A 226 3.26 -6.70 -18.23
C GLY A 226 2.53 -6.78 -19.57
N PRO A 227 1.31 -6.21 -19.67
CA PRO A 227 0.46 -6.39 -20.84
C PRO A 227 1.06 -5.83 -22.14
N TYR A 228 1.79 -4.71 -22.10
CA TYR A 228 2.44 -4.18 -23.30
C TYR A 228 3.50 -5.14 -23.83
N ALA A 229 4.45 -5.57 -23.00
CA ALA A 229 5.50 -6.52 -23.39
C ALA A 229 4.89 -7.79 -23.99
N LYS A 230 3.88 -8.37 -23.34
CA LYS A 230 3.19 -9.57 -23.80
C LYS A 230 2.53 -9.39 -25.18
N LEU A 231 1.75 -8.33 -25.38
CA LEU A 231 1.07 -8.09 -26.65
C LEU A 231 2.07 -7.72 -27.76
N SER A 232 3.12 -6.98 -27.42
CA SER A 232 4.19 -6.62 -28.35
C SER A 232 4.94 -7.85 -28.83
N ASP A 233 5.23 -8.81 -27.94
CA ASP A 233 5.84 -10.08 -28.32
C ASP A 233 4.95 -10.90 -29.26
N GLN A 234 3.63 -10.92 -29.00
CA GLN A 234 2.68 -11.54 -29.91
C GLN A 234 2.66 -10.83 -31.27
N TYR A 235 2.79 -9.51 -31.30
CA TYR A 235 2.74 -8.74 -32.54
C TYR A 235 3.97 -8.96 -33.42
N LYS A 236 5.13 -9.32 -32.83
CA LYS A 236 6.38 -9.56 -33.58
C LYS A 236 6.22 -10.60 -34.69
N VAL A 237 5.28 -11.55 -34.58
CA VAL A 237 5.02 -12.57 -35.62
C VAL A 237 4.53 -11.99 -36.96
N PHE A 238 4.05 -10.73 -36.94
CA PHE A 238 3.61 -9.98 -38.11
C PHE A 238 4.69 -9.04 -38.68
N SER A 239 5.87 -8.97 -38.07
CA SER A 239 6.96 -8.10 -38.53
C SER A 239 7.39 -8.44 -39.96
N GLY A 240 7.42 -7.43 -40.83
CA GLY A 240 7.82 -7.58 -42.23
C GLY A 240 6.80 -8.31 -43.11
N LYS A 241 5.57 -8.53 -42.61
CA LYS A 241 4.46 -9.12 -43.37
C LYS A 241 3.41 -8.07 -43.69
N ASP A 242 2.57 -8.35 -44.68
CA ASP A 242 1.40 -7.53 -44.99
C ASP A 242 0.43 -7.47 -43.80
N GLU A 243 -0.24 -6.33 -43.63
CA GLU A 243 -1.21 -6.16 -42.55
C GLU A 243 -2.43 -7.06 -42.75
N THR A 244 -2.78 -7.83 -41.72
CA THR A 244 -3.99 -8.65 -41.68
C THR A 244 -5.01 -8.05 -40.69
N PRO A 245 -6.29 -8.45 -40.72
CA PRO A 245 -7.25 -8.06 -39.70
C PRO A 245 -6.77 -8.37 -38.28
N GLU A 246 -6.10 -9.50 -38.09
CA GLU A 246 -5.54 -9.94 -36.81
C GLU A 246 -4.39 -9.04 -36.36
N SER A 247 -3.46 -8.69 -37.26
CA SER A 247 -2.36 -7.79 -36.92
C SER A 247 -2.89 -6.40 -36.53
N LYS A 248 -3.86 -5.87 -37.30
CA LYS A 248 -4.53 -4.59 -36.99
C LYS A 248 -5.24 -4.63 -35.64
N LEU A 249 -5.94 -5.73 -35.33
CA LEU A 249 -6.64 -5.88 -34.05
C LEU A 249 -5.68 -5.92 -32.88
N LEU A 250 -4.57 -6.66 -33.02
CA LEU A 250 -3.55 -6.73 -31.99
C LEU A 250 -2.85 -5.37 -31.79
N LEU A 251 -2.55 -4.66 -32.87
CA LEU A 251 -1.99 -3.30 -32.79
C LEU A 251 -2.97 -2.33 -32.11
N ALA A 252 -4.26 -2.43 -32.37
CA ALA A 252 -5.27 -1.62 -31.70
C ALA A 252 -5.32 -1.89 -30.18
N ASN A 253 -5.20 -3.15 -29.77
CA ASN A 253 -5.07 -3.53 -28.36
C ASN A 253 -3.77 -2.99 -27.72
N ILE A 254 -2.64 -3.05 -28.43
CA ILE A 254 -1.37 -2.45 -27.97
C ILE A 254 -1.54 -0.95 -27.77
N ASN A 255 -2.18 -0.25 -28.72
CA ASN A 255 -2.40 1.19 -28.61
C ASN A 255 -3.28 1.57 -27.42
N GLN A 256 -4.27 0.76 -27.05
CA GLN A 256 -5.06 0.99 -25.82
C GLN A 256 -4.18 0.93 -24.57
N ILE A 257 -3.22 0.01 -24.50
CA ILE A 257 -2.27 -0.09 -23.39
C ILE A 257 -1.32 1.11 -23.38
N VAL A 258 -0.78 1.49 -24.55
CA VAL A 258 0.09 2.67 -24.67
C VAL A 258 -0.64 3.94 -24.21
N ASP A 259 -1.93 4.09 -24.52
CA ASP A 259 -2.74 5.22 -24.06
C ASP A 259 -2.82 5.26 -22.52
N ARG A 260 -2.82 4.09 -21.83
CA ARG A 260 -2.76 4.02 -20.35
C ARG A 260 -1.37 4.33 -19.80
N MET A 261 -0.32 3.88 -20.47
CA MET A 261 1.06 4.19 -20.09
C MET A 261 1.31 5.71 -20.17
N ILE A 262 0.86 6.35 -21.26
CA ILE A 262 0.93 7.80 -21.45
C ILE A 262 0.18 8.53 -20.33
N ASP A 263 -1.05 8.14 -20.01
CA ASP A 263 -1.81 8.75 -18.91
C ASP A 263 -1.07 8.59 -17.57
N ALA A 264 -0.60 7.39 -17.25
CA ALA A 264 0.09 7.11 -15.99
C ALA A 264 1.40 7.93 -15.84
N TYR A 265 2.26 7.94 -16.87
CA TYR A 265 3.49 8.75 -16.82
C TYR A 265 3.20 10.26 -16.82
N ALA A 266 2.17 10.72 -17.54
CA ALA A 266 1.75 12.12 -17.47
C ALA A 266 1.31 12.50 -16.05
N ARG A 267 0.57 11.65 -15.34
CA ARG A 267 0.19 11.87 -13.93
C ARG A 267 1.42 11.91 -13.02
N ALA A 268 2.38 11.00 -13.21
CA ALA A 268 3.63 11.00 -12.44
C ALA A 268 4.40 12.31 -12.63
N VAL A 269 4.56 12.77 -13.87
CA VAL A 269 5.24 14.03 -14.20
C VAL A 269 4.49 15.25 -13.64
N ALA A 270 3.16 15.26 -13.76
CA ALA A 270 2.32 16.33 -13.25
C ALA A 270 2.40 16.46 -11.72
N LEU A 271 2.27 15.35 -11.00
CA LEU A 271 2.32 15.32 -9.53
C LEU A 271 3.72 15.60 -8.99
N ALA A 272 4.77 15.21 -9.70
CA ALA A 272 6.15 15.51 -9.30
C ALA A 272 6.40 17.02 -9.21
N GLY A 273 5.68 17.82 -10.02
CA GLY A 273 5.75 19.28 -9.97
C GLY A 273 7.20 19.77 -10.03
N SER A 274 7.56 20.68 -9.13
CA SER A 274 8.92 21.19 -8.96
C SER A 274 9.59 20.67 -7.68
N ASP A 275 9.08 19.60 -7.07
CA ASP A 275 9.63 19.06 -5.82
C ASP A 275 10.99 18.41 -6.09
N ALA A 276 12.02 18.89 -5.37
CA ALA A 276 13.39 18.42 -5.49
C ALA A 276 13.53 16.92 -5.20
N LYS A 277 12.67 16.33 -4.36
CA LYS A 277 12.62 14.88 -4.09
C LYS A 277 12.45 14.06 -5.36
N TYR A 278 11.72 14.59 -6.35
CA TYR A 278 11.40 13.89 -7.59
C TYR A 278 12.18 14.43 -8.79
N ALA A 279 13.15 15.34 -8.61
CA ALA A 279 13.85 15.97 -9.73
C ALA A 279 14.49 14.94 -10.68
N GLU A 280 15.17 13.94 -10.14
CA GLU A 280 15.78 12.86 -10.95
C GLU A 280 14.74 11.90 -11.55
N PRO A 281 13.84 11.27 -10.76
CA PRO A 281 12.81 10.40 -11.32
C PRO A 281 11.93 11.08 -12.37
N LYS A 282 11.59 12.35 -12.18
CA LYS A 282 10.77 13.13 -13.12
C LYS A 282 11.44 13.25 -14.49
N LYS A 283 12.77 13.37 -14.57
CA LYS A 283 13.49 13.38 -15.86
C LYS A 283 13.26 12.07 -16.61
N THR A 284 13.42 10.94 -15.93
CA THR A 284 13.16 9.61 -16.49
C THR A 284 11.72 9.48 -16.95
N TRP A 285 10.75 9.83 -16.10
CA TRP A 285 9.33 9.73 -16.44
C TRP A 285 8.94 10.65 -17.60
N THR A 286 9.53 11.84 -17.70
CA THR A 286 9.29 12.77 -18.81
C THR A 286 9.86 12.23 -20.12
N ALA A 287 11.06 11.63 -20.09
CA ALA A 287 11.65 10.99 -21.26
C ALA A 287 10.78 9.81 -21.73
N THR A 288 10.43 8.90 -20.82
CA THR A 288 9.55 7.76 -21.11
C THR A 288 8.18 8.19 -21.64
N LEU A 289 7.57 9.23 -21.04
CA LEU A 289 6.34 9.82 -21.55
C LEU A 289 6.51 10.33 -22.98
N SER A 290 7.61 11.04 -23.26
CA SER A 290 7.88 11.59 -24.60
C SER A 290 8.00 10.48 -25.65
N ASP A 291 8.70 9.40 -25.33
CA ASP A 291 8.89 8.28 -26.24
C ASP A 291 7.55 7.61 -26.58
N TRP A 292 6.75 7.27 -25.57
CA TRP A 292 5.44 6.65 -25.79
C TRP A 292 4.45 7.61 -26.48
N TYR A 293 4.48 8.89 -26.11
CA TYR A 293 3.63 9.90 -26.74
C TYR A 293 3.98 10.09 -28.22
N LYS A 294 5.26 10.16 -28.58
CA LYS A 294 5.71 10.24 -29.98
C LYS A 294 5.40 8.97 -30.76
N TYR A 295 5.58 7.79 -30.14
CA TYR A 295 5.18 6.53 -30.76
C TYR A 295 3.69 6.55 -31.17
N ARG A 296 2.83 7.03 -30.26
CA ARG A 296 1.38 7.06 -30.42
C ARG A 296 0.86 8.19 -31.32
N ASN A 297 1.44 9.37 -31.24
CA ASN A 297 0.95 10.61 -31.87
C ASN A 297 1.85 11.15 -33.00
N LYS A 298 2.98 10.47 -33.27
CA LYS A 298 3.98 10.84 -34.30
C LYS A 298 4.69 12.19 -34.07
N SER A 299 4.41 12.86 -32.97
CA SER A 299 5.02 14.11 -32.51
C SER A 299 4.85 14.25 -31.00
N ASP A 300 5.50 15.24 -30.39
CA ASP A 300 5.28 15.68 -28.99
C ASP A 300 4.27 16.83 -28.85
N ALA A 301 3.70 17.30 -29.96
CA ALA A 301 2.67 18.32 -29.94
C ALA A 301 1.46 17.86 -29.09
N GLY A 302 1.03 18.68 -28.14
CA GLY A 302 -0.06 18.35 -27.20
C GLY A 302 0.40 17.68 -25.89
N MET A 303 1.66 17.27 -25.76
CA MET A 303 2.15 16.56 -24.57
C MET A 303 2.12 17.44 -23.31
N THR A 304 2.48 18.72 -23.45
CA THR A 304 2.46 19.67 -22.32
C THR A 304 1.03 19.92 -21.84
N GLU A 305 0.08 20.05 -22.77
CA GLU A 305 -1.36 20.21 -22.50
C GLU A 305 -1.94 18.96 -21.84
N LEU A 306 -1.48 17.77 -22.25
CA LEU A 306 -1.82 16.51 -21.60
C LEU A 306 -1.36 16.53 -20.13
N VAL A 307 -0.08 16.80 -19.86
CA VAL A 307 0.45 16.85 -18.49
C VAL A 307 -0.30 17.87 -17.63
N ALA A 308 -0.62 19.05 -18.19
CA ALA A 308 -1.36 20.08 -17.49
C ALA A 308 -2.81 19.68 -17.14
N SER A 309 -3.44 18.82 -17.94
CA SER A 309 -4.86 18.46 -17.78
C SER A 309 -5.12 17.07 -17.21
N VAL A 310 -4.13 16.17 -17.19
CA VAL A 310 -4.34 14.74 -16.88
C VAL A 310 -4.94 14.49 -15.49
N LEU A 311 -4.57 15.30 -14.50
CA LEU A 311 -5.06 15.15 -13.11
C LEU A 311 -6.53 15.56 -12.94
N SER A 312 -7.10 16.31 -13.90
CA SER A 312 -8.54 16.65 -13.91
C SER A 312 -9.42 15.49 -14.38
N LYS A 313 -8.82 14.44 -14.95
CA LYS A 313 -9.52 13.26 -15.46
C LYS A 313 -9.38 12.12 -14.45
N PRO A 314 -10.42 11.28 -14.28
CA PRO A 314 -10.30 10.07 -13.47
C PRO A 314 -9.21 9.16 -14.04
N LEU A 315 -8.52 8.40 -13.18
CA LEU A 315 -7.57 7.39 -13.62
C LEU A 315 -8.31 6.37 -14.51
N PRO A 316 -7.88 6.15 -15.76
CA PRO A 316 -8.54 5.18 -16.62
C PRO A 316 -8.43 3.76 -16.06
N PRO A 317 -9.49 2.93 -16.17
CA PRO A 317 -9.40 1.52 -15.81
C PRO A 317 -8.51 0.76 -16.81
N GLU A 318 -8.15 -0.48 -16.47
CA GLU A 318 -7.52 -1.40 -17.43
C GLU A 318 -8.36 -1.48 -18.72
N PRO A 319 -7.73 -1.48 -19.90
CA PRO A 319 -8.47 -1.54 -21.15
C PRO A 319 -9.10 -2.93 -21.30
N THR A 320 -10.33 -2.94 -21.80
CA THR A 320 -10.99 -4.19 -22.21
C THR A 320 -10.46 -4.58 -23.59
N PRO A 321 -9.90 -5.79 -23.75
CA PRO A 321 -9.38 -6.23 -25.04
C PRO A 321 -10.44 -6.18 -26.14
N LEU A 322 -10.08 -5.59 -27.27
CA LEU A 322 -10.89 -5.59 -28.48
C LEU A 322 -10.92 -7.00 -29.09
N THR A 323 -12.12 -7.49 -29.37
CA THR A 323 -12.36 -8.77 -30.05
C THR A 323 -12.66 -8.60 -31.55
N SER A 324 -12.87 -7.37 -32.01
CA SER A 324 -13.08 -7.01 -33.41
C SER A 324 -12.58 -5.60 -33.68
N LEU A 325 -12.22 -5.32 -34.94
CA LEU A 325 -11.87 -3.97 -35.36
C LEU A 325 -13.09 -3.04 -35.25
N PRO A 326 -12.93 -1.79 -34.81
CA PRO A 326 -14.01 -0.80 -34.88
C PRO A 326 -14.50 -0.68 -36.32
N ALA A 327 -15.81 -0.67 -36.52
CA ALA A 327 -16.38 -0.40 -37.84
C ALA A 327 -15.85 0.94 -38.34
N ALA A 328 -15.31 0.99 -39.56
CA ALA A 328 -14.92 2.25 -40.17
C ALA A 328 -16.13 3.21 -40.10
N PRO A 329 -15.94 4.48 -39.72
CA PRO A 329 -17.03 5.44 -39.72
C PRO A 329 -17.66 5.40 -41.12
N ALA A 330 -18.96 5.15 -41.18
CA ALA A 330 -19.68 5.07 -42.43
C ALA A 330 -19.44 6.39 -43.17
N THR A 331 -18.71 6.33 -44.28
CA THR A 331 -18.56 7.45 -45.19
C THR A 331 -19.98 7.91 -45.52
N PRO A 332 -20.38 9.16 -45.23
CA PRO A 332 -21.69 9.65 -45.63
C PRO A 332 -21.84 9.38 -47.12
N ALA A 333 -22.85 8.61 -47.50
CA ALA A 333 -23.15 8.36 -48.89
C ALA A 333 -23.29 9.73 -49.57
N ALA A 334 -22.43 10.00 -50.55
CA ALA A 334 -22.53 11.21 -51.35
C ALA A 334 -23.90 11.19 -52.03
N THR A 335 -24.81 12.02 -51.54
CA THR A 335 -26.11 12.23 -52.18
C THR A 335 -25.85 12.71 -53.59
N SER A 336 -26.18 11.87 -54.58
CA SER A 336 -26.08 12.21 -55.98
C SER A 336 -27.08 13.35 -56.25
N ALA A 337 -26.58 14.56 -56.43
CA ALA A 337 -27.38 15.68 -56.86
C ALA A 337 -27.67 15.53 -58.36
N THR A 338 -28.83 14.96 -58.69
CA THR A 338 -29.47 15.12 -59.99
C THR A 338 -30.66 16.04 -59.80
N GLY A 339 -30.51 17.29 -60.23
CA GLY A 339 -31.58 18.27 -60.17
C GLY A 339 -32.60 18.09 -61.29
N THR A 340 -33.84 18.51 -61.04
CA THR A 340 -34.61 19.44 -61.90
C THR A 340 -35.89 19.85 -61.16
N GLY A 341 -36.32 21.09 -61.39
CA GLY A 341 -37.22 21.86 -60.53
C GLY A 341 -38.68 21.45 -60.53
N THR A 342 -39.48 22.12 -59.68
CA THR A 342 -40.62 22.97 -60.08
C THR A 342 -41.11 23.74 -58.85
N ALA A 343 -41.43 25.01 -59.06
CA ALA A 343 -41.96 25.94 -58.07
C ALA A 343 -43.42 25.62 -57.68
N ALA A 344 -43.75 25.81 -56.40
CA ALA A 344 -45.10 26.13 -55.98
C ALA A 344 -45.08 26.95 -54.67
N SER A 345 -45.67 28.14 -54.79
CA SER A 345 -45.96 29.12 -53.75
C SER A 345 -47.06 28.61 -52.81
N THR A 346 -46.91 28.81 -51.49
CA THR A 346 -48.01 29.18 -50.59
C THR A 346 -47.49 29.65 -49.22
N THR A 347 -47.63 30.95 -49.00
CA THR A 347 -48.23 31.65 -47.84
C THR A 347 -48.05 31.12 -46.40
N ALA A 348 -47.53 32.02 -45.55
CA ALA A 348 -47.49 31.98 -44.09
C ALA A 348 -48.89 31.95 -43.44
N PRO A 349 -48.95 31.66 -42.12
CA PRO A 349 -49.14 32.78 -41.19
C PRO A 349 -48.30 32.73 -39.91
N ALA A 350 -48.11 33.92 -39.36
CA ALA A 350 -47.37 34.26 -38.15
C ALA A 350 -48.07 33.82 -36.85
N THR A 351 -47.29 33.58 -35.79
CA THR A 351 -47.74 33.82 -34.40
C THR A 351 -46.57 33.96 -33.42
N THR A 352 -46.26 35.22 -33.12
CA THR A 352 -46.02 35.84 -31.79
C THR A 352 -45.19 35.15 -30.69
N THR A 353 -44.09 35.81 -30.35
CA THR A 353 -43.40 35.83 -29.04
C THR A 353 -44.23 36.55 -27.96
N PRO A 354 -44.17 36.11 -26.70
CA PRO A 354 -43.62 36.96 -25.62
C PRO A 354 -42.76 36.10 -24.65
N GLY A 355 -41.79 36.57 -23.89
CA GLY A 355 -41.31 37.87 -23.46
C GLY A 355 -40.22 37.58 -22.41
N ALA A 356 -39.22 38.45 -22.31
CA ALA A 356 -38.07 38.28 -21.44
C ALA A 356 -38.41 38.51 -19.96
N THR A 357 -37.78 37.75 -19.06
CA THR A 357 -37.43 38.22 -17.71
C THR A 357 -36.09 37.64 -17.26
N LYS A 358 -35.17 38.55 -16.99
CA LYS A 358 -33.82 38.40 -16.43
C LYS A 358 -33.91 38.36 -14.91
N PRO A 359 -33.16 37.50 -14.19
CA PRO A 359 -32.82 37.74 -12.80
C PRO A 359 -31.41 38.34 -12.67
N THR A 360 -31.33 39.36 -11.83
CA THR A 360 -30.15 40.12 -11.41
C THR A 360 -29.25 39.31 -10.45
N PRO A 361 -27.95 39.60 -10.35
CA PRO A 361 -26.99 38.87 -9.50
C PRO A 361 -27.11 39.27 -8.02
N GLY A 362 -27.14 38.28 -7.13
CA GLY A 362 -26.99 38.48 -5.68
C GLY A 362 -25.51 38.57 -5.28
N ALA A 363 -25.16 39.66 -4.60
CA ALA A 363 -23.85 39.99 -4.05
C ALA A 363 -23.61 39.29 -2.68
N PRO A 364 -22.39 39.38 -2.08
CA PRO A 364 -21.80 38.35 -1.22
C PRO A 364 -22.09 38.55 0.29
N ASN A 365 -22.13 37.44 1.03
CA ASN A 365 -22.10 37.44 2.49
C ASN A 365 -20.65 37.51 3.01
N LYS A 366 -20.38 38.56 3.79
CA LYS A 366 -19.20 38.75 4.67
C LYS A 366 -19.36 37.90 5.96
N PRO A 367 -18.27 37.59 6.69
CA PRO A 367 -18.27 36.70 7.85
C PRO A 367 -18.62 37.44 9.14
N ARG A 368 -19.01 36.68 10.17
CA ARG A 368 -19.18 37.15 11.55
C ARG A 368 -18.38 36.25 12.49
N ASN A 369 -17.44 36.89 13.19
CA ASN A 369 -16.65 36.53 14.37
C ASN A 369 -15.92 35.19 14.44
#